data_AF-A0A7J7TU58-F1
#
_entry.id   AF-A0A7J7TU58-F1
#
_cell.length_a   1.000
_cell.length_b   1.000
_cell.length_c   1.000
_cell.angle_alpha   90.00
_cell.angle_beta   90.00
_cell.angle_gamma   90.00
#
_symmetry.space_group_name_H-M   'P 1'
#
loop_
_entity.id
_entity.type
_entity.pdbx_description
1 polymer ?
#
loop_
_entity_poly.entity_id
_entity_poly.type
_entity_poly.pdbx_seq_one_letter_code
_entity_poly.pdbx_strand_id
1 'polypeptide(L)' 'MIACHAIVKPGQTEIQVNLRELEAAAWFSHDEVVAALKRDRPYAQQQDGTFPFWLPPKLAIAHQLIKEWVEKPTCPSLPA' A
#
# COMPACT_ATOMS: atom_id res chain seq x y z
N MET A 1 12.28 -10.33 -9.72
CA MET A 1 11.46 -9.13 -9.46
C MET A 1 12.41 -7.97 -9.19
N ILE A 2 12.13 -6.80 -9.73
CA ILE A 2 12.88 -5.57 -9.43
C ILE A 2 11.97 -4.70 -8.55
N ALA A 3 12.47 -4.24 -7.42
CA ALA A 3 11.74 -3.40 -6.46
C ALA A 3 12.02 -1.92 -6.76
N CYS A 4 10.95 -1.13 -6.89
CA CYS A 4 11.04 0.31 -7.15
C CYS A 4 10.02 1.07 -6.30
N HIS A 5 10.40 2.24 -5.78
CA HIS A 5 9.47 3.28 -5.36
C HIS A 5 9.23 4.25 -6.51
N ALA A 6 8.00 4.73 -6.63
CA ALA A 6 7.61 5.69 -7.64
C ALA A 6 6.79 6.82 -7.01
N ILE A 7 6.83 7.99 -7.65
CA ILE A 7 6.10 9.18 -7.21
C ILE A 7 5.07 9.50 -8.28
N VAL A 8 3.83 9.72 -7.86
CA VAL A 8 2.73 10.12 -8.74
C VAL A 8 2.86 11.59 -9.09
N LYS A 9 2.57 11.94 -10.34
CA LYS A 9 2.59 13.33 -10.79
C LYS A 9 1.53 14.14 -10.03
N PRO A 10 1.86 15.33 -9.48
CA PRO A 10 0.89 16.18 -8.81
C PRO A 10 -0.33 16.47 -9.70
N GLY A 11 -1.52 16.37 -9.12
CA GLY A 11 -2.79 16.57 -9.84
C GLY A 11 -3.28 15.37 -10.66
N GLN A 12 -2.53 14.26 -10.73
CA GLN A 12 -2.93 13.04 -11.45
C GLN A 12 -3.22 11.89 -10.47
N THR A 13 -4.24 12.05 -9.63
CA THR A 13 -4.61 11.06 -8.60
C THR A 13 -5.83 10.21 -8.96
N GLU A 14 -6.44 10.44 -10.12
CA GLU A 14 -7.55 9.61 -10.60
C GLU A 14 -7.07 8.20 -10.93
N ILE A 15 -7.77 7.19 -10.41
CA ILE A 15 -7.46 5.78 -10.64
C ILE A 15 -8.49 5.21 -11.63
N GLN A 16 -8.01 4.69 -12.76
CA GLN A 16 -8.82 3.92 -13.69
C GLN A 16 -8.34 2.46 -13.67
N VAL A 17 -9.21 1.56 -13.20
CA VAL A 17 -8.85 0.16 -12.98
C VAL A 17 -9.16 -0.68 -14.22
N ASN A 18 -8.16 -1.41 -14.72
CA ASN A 18 -8.39 -2.45 -15.70
C ASN A 18 -8.88 -3.73 -15.01
N LEU A 19 -10.19 -3.97 -15.06
CA LEU A 19 -10.87 -5.09 -14.41
C LEU A 19 -10.50 -6.48 -14.95
N ARG A 20 -9.75 -6.56 -16.06
CA ARG A 20 -9.18 -7.84 -16.54
C ARG A 20 -8.00 -8.30 -15.69
N GLU A 21 -7.27 -7.37 -15.09
CA GLU A 21 -6.04 -7.63 -14.32
C GLU A 21 -6.25 -7.46 -12.82
N LEU A 22 -7.00 -6.41 -12.42
CA LEU A 22 -7.20 -6.04 -11.03
C LEU A 22 -8.68 -5.90 -10.70
N GLU A 23 -9.12 -6.52 -9.61
CA GLU A 23 -10.49 -6.38 -9.10
C GLU A 23 -10.77 -4.96 -8.58
N ALA A 24 -9.80 -4.37 -7.87
CA ALA A 24 -9.91 -3.04 -7.28
C ALA A 24 -8.53 -2.38 -7.11
N ALA A 25 -8.51 -1.04 -7.06
CA ALA A 25 -7.36 -0.26 -6.65
C ALA A 25 -7.81 1.04 -5.97
N ALA A 26 -7.11 1.46 -4.93
CA ALA A 26 -7.41 2.65 -4.15
C ALA A 26 -6.14 3.27 -3.55
N TRP A 27 -6.22 4.54 -3.20
CA TRP A 27 -5.21 5.20 -2.36
C TRP A 27 -5.43 4.82 -0.90
N PHE A 28 -4.36 4.45 -0.21
CA PHE A 28 -4.37 4.23 1.24
C PHE A 28 -3.59 5.35 1.92
N SER A 29 -4.10 5.83 3.04
CA SER A 29 -3.38 6.78 3.87
C SER A 29 -2.19 6.12 4.55
N HIS A 30 -1.21 6.95 4.93
CA HIS A 30 -0.04 6.48 5.67
C HIS A 30 -0.43 5.76 6.97
N ASP A 31 -1.40 6.31 7.72
CA ASP A 31 -1.82 5.74 9.01
C ASP A 31 -2.54 4.39 8.85
N GLU A 32 -3.35 4.22 7.80
CA GLU A 32 -3.96 2.92 7.47
C GLU A 32 -2.90 1.86 7.20
N VAL A 33 -1.85 2.21 6.45
CA VAL A 33 -0.76 1.28 6.14
C VAL A 33 0.09 0.97 7.37
N VAL A 34 0.38 1.96 8.22
CA VAL A 34 1.06 1.76 9.52
C VAL A 34 0.26 0.81 10.41
N ALA A 35 -1.05 0.99 10.49
CA ALA A 35 -1.93 0.13 11.27
C ALA A 35 -1.92 -1.32 10.73
N ALA A 36 -1.93 -1.47 9.41
CA ALA A 36 -1.87 -2.78 8.76
C ALA A 36 -0.52 -3.49 8.98
N LEU A 37 0.61 -2.77 8.94
CA LEU A 37 1.94 -3.34 9.21
C LEU A 37 2.10 -3.85 10.65
N LYS A 38 1.43 -3.22 11.62
CA LYS A 38 1.46 -3.61 13.03
C LYS A 38 0.59 -4.83 13.35
N ARG A 39 -0.27 -5.28 12.42
CA ARG A 39 -1.21 -6.37 12.66
C ARG A 39 -0.50 -7.73 12.59
N ASP A 40 -0.34 -8.39 13.74
CA ASP A 40 0.33 -9.69 13.83
C ASP A 40 -0.44 -10.86 13.20
N ARG A 41 -1.76 -10.72 13.04
CA ARG A 41 -2.63 -11.74 12.42
C ARG A 41 -3.27 -11.20 11.14
N PRO A 42 -2.62 -11.36 9.98
CA PRO A 42 -3.14 -10.85 8.71
C PRO A 42 -4.46 -11.53 8.30
N TYR A 43 -4.69 -12.80 8.69
CA TYR A 43 -5.84 -13.59 8.24
C TYR A 43 -6.98 -13.72 9.27
N ALA A 44 -6.93 -12.97 10.38
CA ALA A 44 -8.03 -12.97 11.32
C ALA A 44 -9.20 -12.14 10.74
N GLN A 45 -10.26 -12.83 10.32
CA GLN A 45 -11.51 -12.23 9.87
C GLN A 45 -12.02 -11.26 10.95
N GLN A 46 -12.32 -10.02 10.55
CA GLN A 46 -12.97 -9.09 11.45
C GLN A 46 -14.39 -9.61 11.71
N GLN A 47 -14.86 -9.54 12.96
CA GLN A 47 -16.15 -10.11 13.38
C GLN A 47 -17.34 -9.56 12.57
N ASP A 48 -17.17 -8.39 11.93
CA ASP A 48 -18.21 -7.68 11.18
C ASP A 48 -18.32 -8.09 9.70
N GLY A 49 -17.59 -9.12 9.25
CA GLY A 49 -17.64 -9.60 7.85
C GLY A 49 -16.93 -8.71 6.83
N THR A 50 -16.43 -7.54 7.24
CA THR A 50 -15.56 -6.69 6.43
C THR A 50 -14.19 -7.33 6.27
N PHE A 51 -13.71 -7.45 5.02
CA PHE A 51 -12.34 -7.85 4.72
C PHE A 51 -11.39 -6.70 5.07
N PRO A 52 -10.51 -6.83 6.07
CA PRO A 52 -9.55 -5.78 6.37
C PRO A 52 -8.57 -5.60 5.20
N PHE A 53 -8.02 -4.39 5.06
CA PHE A 53 -6.84 -4.18 4.22
C PHE A 53 -5.69 -5.07 4.71
N TRP A 54 -5.24 -5.98 3.85
CA TRP A 54 -4.17 -6.95 4.15
C TRP A 54 -2.92 -6.64 3.37
N LEU A 55 -1.79 -6.85 4.03
CA LEU A 55 -0.48 -6.73 3.40
C LEU A 55 0.04 -8.11 3.01
N PRO A 56 0.88 -8.20 1.96
CA PRO A 56 1.57 -9.44 1.61
C PRO A 56 2.39 -10.00 2.79
N PRO A 57 2.77 -11.29 2.78
CA PRO A 57 3.63 -11.87 3.82
C PRO A 57 4.97 -11.15 3.95
N LYS A 58 5.57 -11.17 5.15
CA LYS A 58 6.82 -10.46 5.47
C LYS A 58 7.99 -10.77 4.53
N LEU A 59 8.04 -11.96 3.93
CA LEU A 59 9.10 -12.37 2.99
C LEU A 59 8.88 -11.87 1.56
N ALA A 60 7.69 -11.34 1.23
CA ALA A 60 7.39 -10.86 -0.11
C ALA A 60 8.06 -9.50 -0.37
N ILE A 61 8.58 -9.31 -1.58
CA ILE A 61 9.21 -8.04 -1.98
C ILE A 61 8.24 -6.85 -1.85
N ALA A 62 6.95 -7.07 -2.11
CA ALA A 62 5.90 -6.07 -1.95
C ALA A 62 5.73 -5.62 -0.49
N HIS A 63 5.85 -6.54 0.48
CA HIS A 63 5.81 -6.19 1.89
C HIS A 63 6.98 -5.31 2.28
N GLN A 64 8.19 -5.64 1.79
CA GLN A 64 9.39 -4.84 2.06
C GLN A 64 9.28 -3.44 1.46
N LEU A 65 8.79 -3.30 0.22
CA LEU A 65 8.55 -1.99 -0.41
C LEU A 65 7.59 -1.11 0.41
N ILE A 66 6.49 -1.68 0.90
CA ILE A 66 5.48 -0.98 1.71
C ILE A 66 6.08 -0.58 3.06
N LYS A 67 6.80 -1.48 3.72
CA LYS A 67 7.49 -1.22 4.99
C LYS A 67 8.52 -0.10 4.84
N GLU A 68 9.35 -0.15 3.79
CA GLU A 68 10.35 0.87 3.50
C GLU A 68 9.71 2.24 3.25
N TRP A 69 8.59 2.30 2.53
CA TRP A 69 7.86 3.55 2.29
C TRP A 69 7.37 4.20 3.60
N VAL A 70 6.90 3.40 4.56
CA VAL A 70 6.48 3.89 5.89
C VAL A 70 7.67 4.33 6.75
N GLU A 71 8.74 3.54 6.78
CA GLU A 71 9.88 3.80 7.67
C GLU A 71 10.81 4.90 7.15
N LYS A 72 10.88 5.07 5.83
CA LYS A 72 11.78 6.00 5.14
C LYS A 72 11.01 6.75 4.05
N PRO A 73 10.10 7.67 4.43
CA PRO A 73 9.39 8.48 3.45
C PRO A 73 10.41 9.27 2.64
N THR A 74 10.69 8.78 1.44
CA THR A 74 11.56 9.45 0.48
C THR A 74 10.71 10.52 -0.17
N CYS A 75 10.53 11.63 0.52
CA CYS A 75 10.02 12.85 -0.07
C CYS A 75 11.20 13.60 -0.69
N PRO A 76 11.48 13.49 -1.99
CA PRO A 76 12.18 14.57 -2.65
C PRO A 76 11.24 15.77 -2.62
N SER A 77 11.62 16.82 -1.92
CA SER A 77 11.01 18.13 -2.07
C SER A 77 11.22 18.58 -3.52
N LEU A 78 10.25 18.30 -4.40
CA LEU A 78 10.23 18.87 -5.73
C LEU A 78 9.84 20.36 -5.59
N PRO A 79 10.60 21.29 -6.18
CA PRO A 79 10.26 22.71 -6.14
C PRO A 79 8.94 22.96 -6.88
N ALA A 80 8.19 23.92 -6.33
CA ALA A 80 6.88 24.38 -6.83
C ALA A 80 6.95 25.00 -8.24
#